data_AF-A0A257YDK5-F1
#
_entry.id   AF-A0A257YDK5-F1
#
_cell.length_a   1.000
_cell.length_b   1.000
_cell.length_c   1.000
_cell.angle_alpha   90.00
_cell.angle_beta   90.00
_cell.angle_gamma   90.00
#
_symmetry.space_group_name_H-M   'P 1'
#
loop_
_entity.id
_entity.type
_entity.pdbx_description
1 polymer ?
#
loop_
_entity_poly.entity_id
_entity_poly.type
_entity_poly.pdbx_seq_one_letter_code
_entity_poly.pdbx_strand_id
1 'polypeptide(L)'
;MTPDHSADLEAGYHAVRMGDLACVVTALEMRTPPADLRRLVAAGDVPLQLVRWKAPDPAKYLQLYKRVGGPWIWWSRLTRSEAELSEILGDPGVQVFAVADRARIEVGMLELDFRVPGECEIAFFG
;
A
#
# COMPACT_ATOMS: atom_id res chain seq x y z
N MET A 1 -15.28 -4.12 9.61
CA MET A 1 -16.29 -3.05 9.49
C MET A 1 -15.80 -2.14 8.38
N THR A 2 -16.27 -2.34 7.16
CA THR A 2 -15.99 -1.44 6.05
C THR A 2 -16.60 -0.08 6.44
N PRO A 3 -15.82 1.00 6.55
CA PRO A 3 -16.39 2.30 6.86
C PRO A 3 -17.39 2.65 5.77
N ASP A 4 -18.57 3.09 6.18
CA ASP A 4 -19.50 3.71 5.26
C ASP A 4 -18.94 5.08 4.87
N HIS A 5 -18.32 5.16 3.69
CA HIS A 5 -17.71 6.38 3.16
C HIS A 5 -18.73 7.36 2.57
N SER A 6 -20.04 7.10 2.71
CA SER A 6 -21.11 7.85 2.02
C SER A 6 -21.74 8.98 2.82
N ALA A 7 -21.26 9.28 4.04
CA ALA A 7 -21.75 10.41 4.80
C ALA A 7 -21.14 11.72 4.30
N ASP A 8 -21.74 12.31 3.27
CA ASP A 8 -21.44 13.67 2.84
C ASP A 8 -21.68 14.65 4.00
N LEU A 9 -20.64 15.41 4.38
CA LEU A 9 -20.76 16.49 5.36
C LEU A 9 -21.28 17.74 4.66
N GLU A 10 -22.32 18.38 5.22
CA GLU A 10 -22.78 19.69 4.73
C GLU A 10 -21.66 20.74 4.82
N ALA A 11 -21.66 21.72 3.92
CA ALA A 11 -20.70 22.81 3.97
C ALA A 11 -20.88 23.63 5.26
N GLY A 12 -19.82 23.73 6.07
CA GLY A 12 -19.87 24.48 7.33
C GLY A 12 -18.85 24.01 8.34
N TYR A 13 -19.03 24.45 9.58
CA TYR A 13 -18.20 24.05 10.72
C TYR A 13 -18.90 22.94 11.50
N HIS A 14 -18.22 21.80 11.65
CA HIS A 14 -18.72 20.65 12.40
C HIS A 14 -17.91 20.47 13.69
N ALA A 15 -18.60 20.26 14.80
CA ALA A 15 -17.94 19.97 16.07
C ALA A 15 -17.37 18.54 16.04
N VAL A 16 -16.11 18.41 16.43
CA VAL A 16 -15.46 17.11 16.68
C VAL A 16 -15.54 16.83 18.18
N ARG A 17 -15.94 15.62 18.57
CA ARG A 17 -16.04 15.26 20.00
C ARG A 17 -14.66 15.31 20.64
N MET A 18 -14.61 15.63 21.93
CA MET A 18 -13.35 15.59 22.68
C MET A 18 -12.76 14.17 22.63
N GLY A 19 -11.52 14.05 22.17
CA GLY A 19 -10.84 12.76 21.99
C GLY A 19 -10.86 12.22 20.55
N ASP A 20 -11.71 12.78 19.67
CA ASP A 20 -11.76 12.40 18.25
C ASP A 20 -10.84 13.28 17.40
N LEU A 21 -10.36 12.73 16.28
CA LEU A 21 -9.56 13.43 15.27
C LEU A 21 -10.33 13.47 13.95
N ALA A 22 -10.50 14.65 13.35
CA ALA A 22 -11.01 14.76 11.99
C ALA A 22 -9.94 14.27 10.99
N CYS A 23 -10.34 13.39 10.07
CA CYS A 23 -9.48 12.88 9.01
C CYS A 23 -10.18 13.08 7.66
N VAL A 24 -9.47 13.65 6.69
CA VAL A 24 -9.92 13.74 5.30
C VAL A 24 -9.15 12.72 4.49
N VAL A 25 -9.87 11.79 3.87
CA VAL A 25 -9.29 10.77 2.99
C VAL A 25 -9.72 11.08 1.57
N THR A 26 -8.76 11.22 0.67
CA THR A 26 -8.99 11.24 -0.77
C THR A 26 -8.58 9.89 -1.33
N ALA A 27 -9.49 9.23 -2.04
CA ALA A 27 -9.23 7.96 -2.69
C ALA A 27 -9.26 8.13 -4.22
N LEU A 28 -8.51 7.26 -4.92
CA LEU A 28 -8.52 7.15 -6.37
C LEU A 28 -9.02 5.75 -6.73
N GLU A 29 -10.09 5.67 -7.52
CA GLU A 29 -10.59 4.43 -8.12
C GLU A 29 -10.37 4.47 -9.63
N MET A 30 -9.82 3.40 -10.21
CA MET A 30 -9.62 3.27 -11.65
C MET A 30 -10.30 2.01 -12.17
N ARG A 31 -11.42 2.18 -12.87
CA ARG A 31 -12.20 1.07 -13.47
C ARG A 31 -11.77 0.68 -14.87
N THR A 32 -11.05 1.57 -15.54
CA THR A 32 -10.47 1.34 -16.87
C THR A 32 -9.07 1.94 -16.93
N PRO A 33 -8.16 1.39 -17.75
CA PRO A 33 -6.86 2.00 -17.97
C PRO A 33 -6.99 3.43 -18.52
N PRO A 34 -6.12 4.39 -18.13
CA PRO A 34 -6.14 5.74 -18.69
C PRO A 34 -5.88 5.70 -20.20
N ALA A 35 -6.65 6.46 -20.98
CA ALA A 35 -6.54 6.48 -22.45
C ALA A 35 -5.13 6.90 -22.92
N ASP A 36 -4.50 7.82 -22.20
CA ASP A 36 -3.17 8.36 -22.52
C ASP A 36 -2.04 7.66 -21.74
N LEU A 37 -2.26 6.43 -21.28
CA LEU A 37 -1.23 5.67 -20.57
C LEU A 37 -0.05 5.40 -21.51
N ARG A 38 1.01 6.19 -21.35
CA ARG A 38 2.27 6.01 -22.07
C ARG A 38 3.42 5.87 -21.10
N ARG A 39 4.42 5.09 -21.49
CA ARG A 39 5.66 5.00 -20.73
C ARG A 39 6.42 6.33 -20.88
N LEU A 40 6.78 6.96 -19.76
CA LEU A 40 7.52 8.23 -19.78
C LEU A 40 9.00 8.05 -20.16
N VAL A 41 9.59 6.87 -19.89
CA VAL A 41 11.01 6.57 -20.08
C VAL A 41 11.15 5.16 -20.67
N ALA A 42 12.11 4.87 -21.55
CA ALA A 42 12.29 3.52 -22.08
C ALA A 42 12.57 2.50 -20.95
N ALA A 43 12.11 1.25 -21.12
CA ALA A 43 12.19 0.25 -20.05
C ALA A 43 13.62 -0.03 -19.57
N GLY A 44 14.60 -0.03 -20.48
CA GLY A 44 16.02 -0.24 -20.16
C GLY A 44 16.65 0.89 -19.37
N ASP A 45 16.06 2.08 -19.39
CA ASP A 45 16.59 3.26 -18.72
C ASP A 45 16.05 3.41 -17.29
N VAL A 46 15.01 2.67 -16.91
CA VAL A 46 14.47 2.67 -15.55
C VAL A 46 15.48 2.00 -14.61
N PRO A 47 16.07 2.72 -13.65
CA PRO A 47 17.12 2.18 -12.78
C PRO A 47 16.58 1.32 -11.62
N LEU A 48 15.30 0.94 -11.69
CA LEU A 48 14.55 0.26 -10.65
C LEU A 48 13.90 -1.01 -11.20
N GLN A 49 13.82 -2.04 -10.37
CA GLN A 49 13.14 -3.28 -10.69
C GLN A 49 12.17 -3.68 -9.59
N LEU A 50 10.98 -4.14 -9.96
CA LEU A 50 10.08 -4.81 -9.03
C LEU A 50 10.52 -6.26 -8.86
N VAL A 51 10.88 -6.63 -7.64
CA VAL A 51 11.28 -7.99 -7.27
C VAL A 51 10.16 -8.61 -6.43
N ARG A 52 9.46 -9.60 -6.99
CA ARG A 52 8.39 -10.32 -6.28
C ARG A 52 8.97 -11.06 -5.08
N TRP A 53 8.43 -10.78 -3.89
CA TRP A 53 8.66 -11.60 -2.70
C TRP A 53 7.48 -12.56 -2.53
N LYS A 54 7.73 -13.85 -2.73
CA LYS A 54 6.71 -14.89 -2.51
C LYS A 54 6.76 -15.29 -1.04
N ALA A 55 5.65 -15.12 -0.31
CA ALA A 55 5.53 -15.43 1.11
C ALA A 55 6.78 -14.99 1.93
N PRO A 56 7.11 -13.69 1.93
CA PRO A 56 8.31 -13.21 2.62
C PRO A 56 8.26 -13.49 4.12
N ASP A 57 9.44 -13.70 4.70
CA ASP A 57 9.61 -13.69 6.15
C ASP A 57 9.07 -12.37 6.76
N PRO A 58 8.23 -12.43 7.81
CA PRO A 58 7.62 -11.25 8.43
C PRO A 58 8.64 -10.25 8.96
N ALA A 59 9.76 -10.70 9.52
CA ALA A 59 10.78 -9.80 10.06
C ALA A 59 11.48 -9.03 8.93
N LYS A 60 11.84 -9.72 7.83
CA LYS A 60 12.38 -9.09 6.62
C LYS A 60 11.38 -8.08 6.03
N TYR A 61 10.10 -8.44 5.95
CA TYR A 61 9.04 -7.54 5.51
C TYR A 61 8.97 -6.28 6.37
N LEU A 62 8.91 -6.43 7.69
CA LEU A 62 8.78 -5.30 8.61
C LEU A 62 10.01 -4.37 8.59
N GLN A 63 11.20 -4.89 8.30
CA GLN A 63 12.39 -4.06 8.12
C GLN A 63 12.24 -3.11 6.91
N LEU A 64 11.81 -3.63 5.76
CA LEU A 64 11.58 -2.80 4.57
C LEU A 64 10.39 -1.85 4.78
N TYR A 65 9.29 -2.36 5.35
CA TYR A 65 8.09 -1.59 5.67
C TYR A 65 8.40 -0.37 6.55
N LYS A 66 9.19 -0.55 7.61
CA LYS A 66 9.61 0.56 8.50
C LYS A 66 10.50 1.56 7.77
N ARG A 67 11.45 1.09 6.96
CA ARG A 67 12.40 1.95 6.24
C ARG A 67 11.70 2.82 5.19
N VAL A 68 10.81 2.22 4.39
CA VAL A 68 10.10 2.89 3.29
C VAL A 68 8.93 3.70 3.84
N GLY A 69 8.12 3.10 4.70
CA GLY A 69 6.87 3.66 5.19
C GLY A 69 6.98 4.61 6.38
N GLY A 70 8.10 4.61 7.10
CA GLY A 70 8.32 5.45 8.29
C GLY A 70 8.04 6.95 8.04
N PRO A 71 8.61 7.56 6.99
CA PRO A 71 8.29 8.95 6.60
C PRO A 71 6.81 9.22 6.29
N TRP A 72 6.06 8.18 5.93
CA TRP A 72 4.64 8.23 5.56
C TRP A 72 3.71 7.72 6.68
N ILE A 73 4.24 7.53 7.90
CA ILE A 73 3.49 7.08 9.08
C ILE A 73 2.79 5.73 8.81
N TRP A 74 3.48 4.83 8.11
CA TRP A 74 2.99 3.46 7.96
C TRP A 74 3.10 2.73 9.30
N TRP A 75 1.96 2.38 9.88
CA TRP A 75 1.89 1.74 11.19
C TRP A 75 1.04 0.46 11.21
N SER A 76 0.12 0.31 10.27
CA SER A 76 -0.94 -0.72 10.33
C SER A 76 -0.43 -2.16 10.30
N ARG A 77 0.78 -2.39 9.78
CA ARG A 77 1.46 -3.70 9.84
C ARG A 77 2.31 -3.89 11.10
N LEU A 78 2.70 -2.80 11.76
CA LEU A 78 3.50 -2.84 12.99
C LEU A 78 2.68 -3.28 14.21
N THR A 79 1.35 -3.12 14.15
CA THR A 79 0.44 -3.50 15.24
C THR A 79 -0.11 -4.92 15.10
N ARG A 80 0.32 -5.67 14.08
CA ARG A 80 -0.07 -7.07 13.87
C ARG A 80 0.87 -7.99 14.63
N SER A 81 0.33 -9.07 15.17
CA SER A 81 1.15 -10.18 15.64
C SER A 81 1.89 -10.83 14.45
N GLU A 82 2.96 -11.55 14.75
CA GLU A 82 3.72 -12.28 13.73
C GLU A 82 2.86 -13.30 12.98
N ALA A 83 1.92 -13.95 13.67
CA ALA A 83 0.99 -14.91 13.07
C ALA A 83 0.03 -14.24 12.08
N GLU A 84 -0.65 -13.16 12.49
CA GLU A 84 -1.54 -12.40 11.60
C GLU A 84 -0.78 -11.85 10.38
N LEU A 85 0.44 -11.36 10.58
CA LEU A 85 1.24 -10.85 9.49
C LEU A 85 1.68 -11.98 8.54
N SER A 86 2.07 -13.14 9.07
CA SER A 86 2.41 -14.32 8.26
C SER A 86 1.23 -14.78 7.42
N GLU A 87 0.01 -14.79 7.98
CA GLU A 87 -1.22 -15.11 7.25
C GLU A 87 -1.45 -14.15 6.08
N ILE A 88 -1.31 -12.83 6.31
CA ILE A 88 -1.45 -11.82 5.26
C ILE A 88 -0.39 -12.04 4.16
N LEU A 89 0.88 -12.20 4.55
CA LEU A 89 1.99 -12.30 3.60
C LEU A 89 2.03 -13.63 2.83
N GLY A 90 1.44 -14.68 3.41
CA GLY A 90 1.32 -16.01 2.80
C GLY A 90 0.08 -16.17 1.91
N ASP A 91 -0.88 -15.25 1.97
CA ASP A 91 -2.10 -15.31 1.16
C ASP A 91 -1.76 -15.18 -0.34
N PRO A 92 -2.26 -16.09 -1.21
CA PRO A 92 -1.99 -16.03 -2.64
C PRO A 92 -2.55 -14.77 -3.34
N GLY A 93 -3.57 -14.14 -2.76
CA GLY A 93 -4.14 -12.87 -3.21
C GLY A 93 -3.30 -11.65 -2.81
N VAL A 94 -2.32 -11.80 -1.92
CA VAL A 94 -1.44 -10.70 -1.49
C VAL A 94 -0.13 -10.73 -2.28
N GLN A 95 0.19 -9.60 -2.91
CA GLN A 95 1.41 -9.43 -3.68
C GLN A 95 2.35 -8.36 -3.16
N VAL A 96 3.36 -8.78 -2.40
CA VAL A 96 4.52 -7.98 -2.00
C VAL A 96 5.63 -7.97 -3.06
N PHE A 97 6.14 -6.78 -3.35
CA PHE A 97 7.31 -6.52 -4.16
C PHE A 97 8.25 -5.57 -3.42
N ALA A 98 9.54 -5.89 -3.44
CA ALA A 98 10.57 -4.90 -3.14
C ALA A 98 11.01 -4.21 -4.43
N VAL A 99 11.18 -2.89 -4.37
CA VAL A 99 11.79 -2.12 -5.46
C VAL A 99 13.30 -2.17 -5.24
N ALA A 100 14.04 -2.73 -6.20
CA ALA A 100 15.49 -2.83 -6.13
C ALA A 100 16.16 -1.87 -7.11
N ASP A 101 17.25 -1.22 -6.70
CA ASP A 101 18.08 -0.40 -7.57
C ASP A 101 19.08 -1.24 -8.40
N ARG A 102 19.96 -0.57 -9.17
CA ARG A 102 21.01 -1.23 -9.97
C ARG A 102 22.02 -2.02 -9.13
N ALA A 103 22.22 -1.63 -7.87
CA ALA A 103 23.08 -2.32 -6.92
C ALA A 103 22.35 -3.46 -6.18
N ARG A 104 21.09 -3.75 -6.55
CA ARG A 104 20.21 -4.75 -5.92
C ARG A 104 19.83 -4.40 -4.48
N ILE A 105 19.94 -3.13 -4.10
CA ILE A 105 19.51 -2.62 -2.80
C ILE A 105 18.01 -2.38 -2.86
N GLU A 106 17.30 -2.88 -1.86
CA GLU A 106 15.85 -2.72 -1.71
C GLU A 106 15.56 -1.26 -1.26
N VAL A 107 15.07 -0.42 -2.16
CA VAL A 107 14.88 1.03 -1.96
C VAL A 107 13.41 1.46 -1.86
N GLY A 108 12.47 0.55 -2.14
CA GLY A 108 11.04 0.85 -2.10
C GLY A 108 10.21 -0.43 -1.95
N MET A 109 8.89 -0.28 -1.88
CA MET A 109 7.95 -1.34 -1.60
C MET A 109 6.61 -1.11 -2.31
N LEU A 110 6.06 -2.20 -2.84
CA LEU A 110 4.70 -2.26 -3.37
C LEU A 110 3.99 -3.49 -2.79
N GLU A 111 2.83 -3.28 -2.19
CA GLU A 111 1.92 -4.34 -1.75
C GLU A 111 0.57 -4.18 -2.45
N LEU A 112 0.17 -5.21 -3.18
CA LEU A 112 -1.13 -5.30 -3.85
C LEU A 112 -1.99 -6.35 -3.17
N ASP A 113 -3.28 -6.09 -3.04
CA ASP A 113 -4.25 -7.01 -2.47
C ASP A 113 -5.36 -7.32 -3.48
N PHE A 114 -5.47 -8.60 -3.84
CA PHE A 114 -6.44 -9.15 -4.78
C PHE A 114 -7.45 -10.08 -4.08
N ARG A 115 -7.55 -10.04 -2.75
CA ARG A 115 -8.46 -10.92 -2.00
C ARG A 115 -9.93 -10.62 -2.27
N VAL A 116 -10.24 -9.43 -2.78
CA VAL A 116 -11.57 -9.09 -3.32
C VAL A 116 -11.61 -9.42 -4.82
N PRO A 117 -12.48 -10.34 -5.27
CA PRO A 117 -12.55 -10.73 -6.68
C PRO A 117 -12.87 -9.55 -7.60
N GLY A 118 -12.04 -9.37 -8.64
CA GLY A 118 -12.21 -8.29 -9.61
C GLY A 118 -11.62 -6.95 -9.19
N GLU A 119 -11.05 -6.86 -7.99
CA GLU A 119 -10.43 -5.65 -7.46
C GLU A 119 -8.94 -5.85 -7.22
N CYS A 120 -8.19 -4.74 -7.26
CA CYS A 120 -6.78 -4.67 -6.91
C CYS A 120 -6.61 -3.43 -6.03
N GLU A 121 -6.41 -3.63 -4.75
CA GLU A 121 -6.07 -2.55 -3.82
C GLU A 121 -4.55 -2.36 -3.79
N ILE A 122 -4.11 -1.11 -3.89
CA ILE A 122 -2.73 -0.74 -3.57
C ILE A 122 -2.65 -0.53 -2.06
N ALA A 123 -2.36 -1.60 -1.31
CA ALA A 123 -2.30 -1.54 0.15
C ALA A 123 -1.13 -0.66 0.63
N PHE A 124 0.02 -0.75 -0.05
CA PHE A 124 1.19 0.09 0.23
C PHE A 124 1.98 0.38 -1.06
N PHE A 125 2.46 1.61 -1.20
CA PHE A 125 3.29 2.06 -2.31
C PHE A 125 4.25 3.16 -1.83
N GLY A 126 5.55 2.94 -1.92
CA GLY A 126 6.57 3.89 -1.46
C GLY A 126 8.00 3.52 -1.81
#